data_AF-A0A9X4KL06-F1
#
_entry.id   AF-A0A9X4KL06-F1
#
_cell.length_a   1.000
_cell.length_b   1.000
_cell.length_c   1.000
_cell.angle_alpha   90.00
_cell.angle_beta   90.00
_cell.angle_gamma   90.00
#
_symmetry.space_group_name_H-M   'P 1'
#
loop_
_entity.id
_entity.type
_entity.pdbx_description
1 polymer ?
#
loop_
_entity_poly.entity_id
_entity_poly.type
_entity_poly.pdbx_seq_one_letter_code
_entity_poly.pdbx_strand_id
1 'polypeptide(L)' 'MNEAHLDLLDGIVTAAVHPVGQSTKIGDIIREESKAFFTGQKSAEAVAKLIQNKVTTYLNE' A
#
# COMPACT_ATOMS: atom_id res chain seq x y z
N MET A 1 -31.21 11.53 -18.91
CA MET A 1 -30.17 10.55 -18.54
C MET A 1 -30.71 9.18 -18.88
N ASN A 2 -29.95 8.36 -19.61
CA ASN A 2 -30.29 6.96 -19.92
C ASN A 2 -29.46 6.04 -19.01
N GLU A 3 -29.85 4.76 -18.92
CA GLU A 3 -29.15 3.76 -18.10
C GLU A 3 -27.66 3.65 -18.46
N ALA A 4 -27.32 3.75 -19.75
CA ALA A 4 -25.93 3.71 -20.21
C ALA A 4 -25.04 4.82 -19.60
N HIS A 5 -25.60 6.00 -19.34
CA HIS A 5 -24.84 7.08 -18.68
C HIS A 5 -24.69 6.84 -17.17
N LEU A 6 -25.66 6.15 -16.54
CA LEU A 6 -25.58 5.77 -15.13
C LEU A 6 -24.53 4.68 -14.91
N ASP A 7 -24.50 3.67 -15.79
CA ASP A 7 -23.49 2.60 -15.75
C ASP A 7 -22.06 3.14 -15.97
N LEU A 8 -21.91 4.11 -16.87
CA LEU A 8 -20.62 4.79 -17.09
C LEU A 8 -20.18 5.54 -15.83
N LEU A 9 -21.11 6.24 -15.16
CA LEU A 9 -20.81 7.01 -13.96
C LEU A 9 -20.44 6.09 -12.79
N ASP A 10 -21.16 4.98 -12.64
CA ASP A 10 -20.87 3.95 -11.64
C ASP A 10 -19.50 3.29 -11.87
N GLY A 11 -19.15 2.99 -13.12
CA GLY A 11 -17.82 2.49 -13.48
C GLY A 11 -16.70 3.47 -13.16
N ILE A 12 -16.88 4.78 -13.43
CA ILE A 12 -15.89 5.82 -13.12
C ILE A 12 -15.70 5.97 -11.60
N VAL A 13 -16.80 6.02 -10.84
CA VAL A 13 -16.76 6.13 -9.37
C VAL A 13 -16.10 4.90 -8.77
N THR A 14 -16.47 3.70 -9.23
CA THR A 14 -15.88 2.44 -8.79
C THR A 14 -14.39 2.37 -9.09
N ALA A 15 -13.94 2.79 -10.27
CA ALA A 15 -12.53 2.82 -10.62
C ALA A 15 -11.73 3.88 -9.82
N ALA A 16 -12.36 5.01 -9.47
CA ALA A 16 -11.73 6.07 -8.69
C ALA A 16 -11.60 5.74 -7.19
N VAL A 17 -12.53 4.96 -6.65
CA VAL A 17 -12.55 4.57 -5.22
C VAL A 17 -11.66 3.35 -4.95
N HIS A 18 -11.41 2.50 -5.94
CA HIS A 18 -10.49 1.38 -5.79
C HIS A 18 -9.04 1.82 -6.08
N PRO A 19 -8.11 1.74 -5.11
CA PRO A 19 -6.70 1.89 -5.41
C PRO A 19 -6.31 0.86 -6.47
N VAL A 20 -5.71 1.32 -7.56
CA VAL A 20 -5.27 0.52 -8.73
C VAL A 20 -4.20 -0.55 -8.41
N GLY A 21 -3.89 -0.79 -7.13
CA GLY A 21 -3.10 -1.92 -6.69
C GLY A 21 -3.59 -2.38 -5.32
N GLN A 22 -3.97 -3.66 -5.21
CA GLN A 22 -4.05 -4.29 -3.89
C GLN A 22 -2.68 -4.15 -3.21
N SER A 23 -2.68 -3.74 -1.94
CA SER A 23 -1.44 -3.69 -1.17
C SER A 23 -0.81 -5.07 -1.16
N THR A 24 0.44 -5.18 -1.61
CA THR A 24 1.18 -6.44 -1.50
C THR A 24 1.63 -6.62 -0.07
N LYS A 25 1.86 -7.86 0.38
CA LYS A 25 2.41 -8.11 1.71
C LYS A 25 3.71 -7.34 1.96
N ILE A 26 4.53 -7.17 0.93
CA ILE A 26 5.75 -6.35 0.96
C ILE A 26 5.40 -4.86 1.11
N GLY A 27 4.40 -4.37 0.37
CA GLY A 27 3.87 -3.01 0.51
C GLY A 27 3.37 -2.71 1.92
N ASP A 28 2.67 -3.66 2.54
CA ASP A 28 2.23 -3.54 3.94
C ASP A 28 3.42 -3.47 4.91
N ILE A 29 4.43 -4.32 4.74
CA ILE A 29 5.66 -4.28 5.55
C ILE A 29 6.32 -2.91 5.44
N ILE A 30 6.50 -2.39 4.22
CA ILE A 30 7.11 -1.08 3.99
C ILE A 30 6.29 0.02 4.65
N ARG A 31 4.96 -0.01 4.48
CA ARG A 31 4.06 1.01 5.03
C ARG A 31 4.09 1.04 6.55
N GLU A 32 4.02 -0.13 7.20
CA GLU A 32 4.00 -0.21 8.66
C GLU A 32 5.32 0.24 9.28
N GLU A 33 6.46 -0.24 8.78
CA GLU A 33 7.77 0.10 9.36
C GLU A 33 8.14 1.57 9.10
N SER A 34 7.72 2.14 7.97
CA SER A 34 7.99 3.55 7.62
C SER A 34 7.38 4.55 8.62
N LYS A 35 6.31 4.18 9.33
CA LYS A 35 5.70 5.03 10.37
C LYS A 35 6.70 5.42 11.45
N ALA A 36 7.61 4.52 11.83
CA ALA A 36 8.62 4.79 12.85
C ALA A 36 9.64 5.87 12.41
N PHE A 37 9.89 5.99 11.11
CA PHE A 37 10.72 7.07 10.57
C PHE A 37 9.96 8.40 10.58
N PHE A 38 8.73 8.42 10.05
CA PHE A 38 7.94 9.64 9.96
C PHE A 38 7.51 10.21 11.32
N THR A 39 7.46 9.38 12.35
CA THR A 39 7.24 9.81 13.74
C THR A 39 8.53 10.22 14.47
N GLY A 40 9.69 10.12 13.82
CA GLY A 40 10.99 10.43 14.41
C GLY A 40 11.50 9.40 15.42
N GLN A 41 10.84 8.25 15.56
CA GLN A 41 11.21 7.20 16.50
C GLN A 41 12.50 6.45 16.08
N LYS A 42 12.74 6.31 14.77
CA LYS A 42 13.89 5.60 14.21
C LYS A 42 14.49 6.37 13.04
N SER A 43 15.80 6.24 12.83
CA SER A 43 16.44 6.75 11.61
C SER A 43 15.95 5.99 10.37
N ALA A 44 16.06 6.62 9.20
CA ALA A 44 15.72 6.00 7.93
C ALA A 44 16.52 4.69 7.71
N GLU A 45 17.80 4.67 8.07
CA GLU A 45 18.65 3.48 7.95
C GLU A 45 18.17 2.33 8.86
N ALA A 46 17.78 2.64 10.09
CA ALA A 46 17.27 1.63 11.03
C ALA A 46 15.95 1.03 10.54
N VAL A 47 15.05 1.86 9.99
CA VAL A 47 13.80 1.39 9.38
C VAL A 47 14.06 0.56 8.12
N ALA A 48 14.99 0.98 7.25
CA ALA A 48 15.34 0.23 6.04
C ALA A 48 15.87 -1.18 6.36
N LYS A 49 16.72 -1.31 7.40
CA LYS A 49 17.21 -2.62 7.89
C LYS A 49 16.07 -3.51 8.41
N LEU A 50 15.09 -2.94 9.12
CA LEU A 50 13.92 -3.69 9.60
C LEU A 50 13.04 -4.17 8.45
N ILE A 51 12.77 -3.31 7.47
CA ILE A 51 12.03 -3.68 6.25
C ILE A 51 12.75 -4.81 5.52
N GLN A 52 14.07 -4.68 5.30
CA GLN A 52 14.87 -5.71 4.64
C GLN A 52 14.73 -7.05 5.34
N ASN A 53 14.95 -7.11 6.66
CA ASN A 53 14.83 -8.36 7.42
C ASN A 53 13.46 -9.01 7.28
N LYS A 54 12.38 -8.22 7.39
CA LYS A 54 11.00 -8.74 7.29
C LYS A 54 10.65 -9.23 5.89
N VAL A 55 11.08 -8.50 4.86
CA VAL A 55 10.89 -8.92 3.46
C VAL A 55 11.70 -10.19 3.18
N THR A 56 12.95 -10.27 3.65
CA THR A 56 13.77 -11.47 3.51
C THR A 56 13.13 -12.67 4.19
N THR A 57 12.61 -12.53 5.42
CA THR A 57 11.87 -13.62 6.07
C THR A 57 10.69 -14.06 5.23
N TYR A 58 9.81 -13.12 4.82
CA TYR A 58 8.62 -13.43 4.02
C TYR A 58 8.92 -14.15 2.69
N LEU A 59 10.06 -13.86 2.05
CA LEU A 59 10.46 -14.52 0.80
C LEU A 59 11.06 -15.92 1.00
N ASN A 60 11.53 -16.25 2.21
CA ASN A 60 12.11 -17.56 2.55
C ASN A 60 11.13 -18.49 3.27
N GLU A 61 9.93 -18.00 3.60
CA GLU A 61 8.80 -18.80 4.10
C GLU A 61 8.09 -19.52 2.95
#